data_AF-A0AAE0V480-F1
#
_entry.id   AF-A0AAE0V480-F1
#
_cell.length_a   1.000
_cell.length_b   1.000
_cell.length_c   1.000
_cell.angle_alpha   90.00
_cell.angle_beta   90.00
_cell.angle_gamma   90.00
#
_symmetry.space_group_name_H-M   'P 1'
#
loop_
_entity.id
_entity.type
_entity.pdbx_description
1 polymer ?
#
loop_
_entity_poly.entity_id
_entity_poly.type
_entity_poly.pdbx_seq_one_letter_code
_entity_poly.pdbx_strand_id
1 'polypeptide(L)'
;MENISVESALHHSTTLTNKQRGNELTVRPATLDNLSIHQLAAHGEISKVKTQLASDSALLNSQDERGFTPLMWAAAYGEIEMVQFLLEKGADPKMFAWERESALSLASAGGYADIVDMILKHDVDVDSYDWNGGTPLLYAVRGNHIKCVQALLRHGADITFEADSGYSPVALAIALGYKKRKGRELADMMERRKVDILCVQETRWKGSKARSIEAGFKLFYYGVDNKRNGVGLVLKEEFVRNVLEVKRVSDRVMRLKLEIEGVMLNVVSGYAPQVGYELEEKERFWSELDEVMESIPTGERVVIGADFNGHVGEGNRGDEEVMGKFGVKERNLDGQMVVDFAKRMDMAVVNTYRNTRSYSAE
;
A
#
# COMPACT_ATOMS: atom_id res chain seq x y z
N MET A 1 57.33 -27.52 -31.48
CA MET A 1 56.26 -28.10 -32.33
C MET A 1 55.11 -28.40 -31.38
N GLU A 2 54.20 -27.46 -31.13
CA GLU A 2 53.03 -27.15 -32.00
C GLU A 2 52.29 -28.45 -32.37
N ASN A 3 50.99 -28.66 -32.15
CA ASN A 3 49.84 -27.74 -32.07
C ASN A 3 48.63 -28.51 -31.44
N ILE A 4 47.82 -27.89 -30.56
CA ILE A 4 46.45 -27.31 -30.80
C ILE A 4 45.42 -28.43 -31.12
N SER A 5 44.29 -28.62 -30.42
CA SER A 5 43.15 -27.69 -30.40
C SER A 5 42.00 -28.11 -29.45
N VAL A 6 41.51 -27.18 -28.61
CA VAL A 6 40.12 -26.68 -28.35
C VAL A 6 38.92 -27.68 -28.27
N GLU A 7 37.85 -27.53 -27.47
CA GLU A 7 37.16 -26.34 -26.95
C GLU A 7 36.06 -26.70 -25.90
N SER A 8 35.87 -25.78 -24.94
CA SER A 8 34.65 -25.35 -24.21
C SER A 8 33.63 -26.30 -23.57
N ALA A 9 33.31 -26.01 -22.29
CA ALA A 9 31.94 -25.62 -21.91
C ALA A 9 31.91 -24.85 -20.55
N LEU A 10 31.65 -23.55 -20.67
CA LEU A 10 30.86 -22.70 -19.76
C LEU A 10 31.36 -22.49 -18.31
N HIS A 11 32.23 -21.48 -18.15
CA HIS A 11 32.29 -20.68 -16.92
C HIS A 11 30.99 -19.89 -16.75
N HIS A 12 30.11 -20.31 -15.85
CA HIS A 12 29.06 -19.43 -15.34
C HIS A 12 29.61 -18.54 -14.22
N SER A 13 30.32 -17.48 -14.60
CA SER A 13 30.56 -16.33 -13.73
C SER A 13 29.24 -15.60 -13.55
N THR A 14 28.57 -15.81 -12.41
CA THR A 14 27.38 -15.03 -12.06
C THR A 14 27.85 -13.80 -11.27
N THR A 15 28.11 -12.71 -11.98
CA THR A 15 28.42 -11.42 -11.38
C THR A 15 27.12 -10.80 -10.83
N LEU A 16 26.90 -10.83 -9.52
CA LEU A 16 25.83 -10.05 -8.88
C LEU A 16 26.31 -8.62 -8.64
N THR A 17 25.83 -7.67 -9.44
CA THR A 17 26.09 -6.24 -9.25
C THR A 17 25.01 -5.61 -8.38
N ASN A 18 25.39 -5.05 -7.23
CA ASN A 18 24.50 -4.15 -6.49
C ASN A 18 24.65 -2.72 -7.05
N LYS A 19 23.69 -2.30 -7.88
CA LYS A 19 23.71 -1.01 -8.60
C LYS A 19 23.64 0.25 -7.72
N GLN A 20 23.53 0.13 -6.39
CA GLN A 20 23.36 1.30 -5.51
C GLN A 20 24.62 1.74 -4.74
N ARG A 21 25.74 1.01 -4.79
CA ARG A 21 26.93 1.36 -3.99
C ARG A 21 28.30 1.27 -4.67
N GLY A 22 28.38 1.22 -5.99
CA GLY A 22 29.61 1.54 -6.75
C GLY A 22 30.90 0.77 -6.42
N ASN A 23 30.85 -0.29 -5.60
CA ASN A 23 32.01 -1.10 -5.26
C ASN A 23 31.94 -2.44 -6.00
N GLU A 24 32.86 -2.66 -6.94
CA GLU A 24 33.13 -3.97 -7.51
C GLU A 24 33.87 -4.83 -6.48
N LEU A 25 33.16 -5.77 -5.86
CA LEU A 25 33.77 -6.85 -5.10
C LEU A 25 33.96 -8.05 -6.03
N THR A 26 35.22 -8.28 -6.44
CA THR A 26 35.62 -9.54 -7.09
C THR A 26 35.69 -10.64 -6.03
N VAL A 27 34.58 -11.33 -5.79
CA VAL A 27 34.58 -12.53 -4.93
C VAL A 27 35.03 -13.72 -5.77
N ARG A 28 36.22 -14.26 -5.49
CA ARG A 28 36.59 -15.60 -5.95
C ARG A 28 35.65 -16.60 -5.25
N PRO A 29 35.05 -17.59 -5.94
CA PRO A 29 34.14 -18.52 -5.29
C PRO A 29 34.93 -19.30 -4.23
N ALA A 30 34.60 -19.10 -2.96
CA ALA A 30 35.04 -20.01 -1.93
C ALA A 30 34.44 -21.37 -2.28
N THR A 31 35.29 -22.36 -2.55
CA THR A 31 34.85 -23.75 -2.55
C THR A 31 34.18 -24.01 -1.20
N LEU A 32 33.02 -24.68 -1.20
CA LEU A 32 32.17 -24.91 -0.02
C LEU A 32 32.91 -25.58 1.18
N ASP A 33 34.18 -25.94 1.03
CA ASP A 33 34.98 -26.72 1.98
C ASP A 33 35.62 -25.85 3.08
N ASN A 34 35.65 -24.52 2.92
CA ASN A 34 36.21 -23.59 3.91
C ASN A 34 35.16 -22.62 4.52
N LEU A 35 33.86 -22.93 4.39
CA LEU A 35 32.82 -22.07 4.96
C LEU A 35 32.73 -22.26 6.48
N SER A 36 32.49 -21.15 7.20
CA SER A 36 32.20 -21.19 8.63
C SER A 36 30.84 -21.87 8.89
N ILE A 37 30.62 -22.34 10.12
CA ILE A 37 29.34 -22.94 10.51
C ILE A 37 28.17 -21.97 10.27
N HIS A 38 28.39 -20.67 10.42
CA HIS A 38 27.42 -19.60 10.17
C HIS A 38 27.02 -19.54 8.69
N GLN A 39 28.00 -19.55 7.80
CA GLN A 39 27.77 -19.54 6.35
C GLN A 39 27.08 -20.83 5.89
N LEU A 40 27.51 -21.98 6.41
CA LEU A 40 26.87 -23.26 6.12
C LEU A 40 25.40 -23.28 6.60
N ALA A 41 25.11 -22.69 7.77
CA ALA A 41 23.75 -22.55 8.26
C ALA A 41 22.89 -21.62 7.39
N ALA A 42 23.45 -20.50 6.91
CA ALA A 42 22.79 -19.60 5.97
C ALA A 42 22.49 -20.26 4.60
N HIS A 43 23.26 -21.27 4.21
CA HIS A 43 23.10 -22.02 2.95
C HIS A 43 22.34 -23.34 3.10
N GLY A 44 21.85 -23.69 4.30
CA GLY A 44 21.12 -24.95 4.51
C GLY A 44 21.98 -26.21 4.40
N GLU A 45 23.31 -26.11 4.49
CA GLU A 45 24.27 -27.21 4.29
C GLU A 45 24.36 -28.17 5.51
N ILE A 46 23.24 -28.84 5.84
CA ILE A 46 23.08 -29.65 7.07
C ILE A 46 24.19 -30.69 7.23
N SER A 47 24.59 -31.35 6.14
CA SER A 47 25.64 -32.39 6.18
C SER A 47 26.99 -31.84 6.65
N LYS A 48 27.35 -30.63 6.22
CA LYS A 48 28.61 -29.99 6.62
C LYS A 48 28.54 -29.42 8.03
N VAL A 49 27.40 -28.83 8.42
CA VAL A 49 27.15 -28.40 9.80
C VAL A 49 27.24 -29.59 10.76
N LYS A 50 26.66 -30.75 10.42
CA LYS A 50 26.77 -31.99 11.21
C LYS A 50 28.22 -32.41 11.44
N THR A 51 29.06 -32.36 10.40
CA THR A 51 30.48 -32.71 10.51
C THR A 51 31.23 -31.73 11.42
N GLN A 52 31.01 -30.43 11.28
CA GLN A 52 31.65 -29.41 12.12
C GLN A 52 31.23 -29.53 13.59
N LEU A 53 29.94 -29.76 13.87
CA LEU A 53 29.43 -29.98 15.23
C LEU A 53 29.95 -31.28 15.87
N ALA A 54 30.25 -32.31 15.07
CA ALA A 54 30.86 -33.54 15.54
C ALA A 54 32.33 -33.34 15.94
N SER A 55 33.05 -32.46 15.24
CA SER A 55 34.42 -32.09 15.61
C SER A 55 34.50 -31.13 16.79
N ASP A 56 33.57 -30.17 16.88
CA ASP A 56 33.50 -29.20 17.97
C ASP A 56 32.05 -28.79 18.24
N SER A 57 31.50 -29.32 19.33
CA SER A 57 30.13 -29.00 19.77
C SER A 57 29.95 -27.55 20.22
N ALA A 58 31.04 -26.84 20.57
CA ALA A 58 30.96 -25.43 20.99
C ALA A 58 30.52 -24.51 19.83
N LEU A 59 30.69 -24.97 18.58
CA LEU A 59 30.28 -24.23 17.39
C LEU A 59 28.76 -24.00 17.31
N LEU A 60 27.94 -24.84 17.96
CA LEU A 60 26.48 -24.78 17.91
C LEU A 60 25.91 -23.40 18.26
N ASN A 61 26.49 -22.77 19.28
CA ASN A 61 26.11 -21.45 19.77
C ASN A 61 27.25 -20.42 19.60
N SER A 62 28.21 -20.71 18.71
CA SER A 62 29.30 -19.79 18.44
C SER A 62 28.78 -18.51 17.78
N GLN A 63 29.31 -17.37 18.20
CA GLN A 63 28.98 -16.07 17.62
C GLN A 63 30.06 -15.67 16.62
N ASP A 64 29.64 -15.16 15.46
CA ASP A 64 30.56 -14.56 14.49
C ASP A 64 31.02 -13.15 14.92
N GLU A 65 31.74 -12.46 14.04
CA GLU A 65 32.23 -11.09 14.23
C GLU A 65 31.12 -10.02 14.32
N ARG A 66 29.84 -10.40 14.30
CA ARG A 66 28.69 -9.51 14.53
C ARG A 66 27.79 -10.01 15.66
N GLY A 67 28.19 -11.09 16.34
CA GLY A 67 27.39 -11.71 17.39
C GLY A 67 26.38 -12.72 16.89
N PHE A 68 26.30 -13.02 15.59
CA PHE A 68 25.27 -13.90 15.04
C PHE A 68 25.63 -15.37 15.27
N THR A 69 24.63 -16.17 15.67
CA THR A 69 24.76 -17.62 15.80
C THR A 69 24.36 -18.35 14.51
N PRO A 70 24.72 -19.63 14.33
CA PRO A 70 24.25 -20.43 13.20
C PRO A 70 22.72 -20.43 13.07
N LEU A 71 22.01 -20.48 14.19
CA LEU A 71 20.53 -20.45 14.22
C LEU A 71 19.99 -19.12 13.68
N MET A 72 20.62 -17.98 14.02
CA MET A 72 20.22 -16.67 13.50
C MET A 72 20.43 -16.56 12.00
N TRP A 73 21.53 -17.09 11.47
CA TRP A 73 21.79 -17.13 10.04
C TRP A 73 20.77 -18.01 9.29
N ALA A 74 20.48 -19.21 9.79
CA ALA A 74 19.45 -20.07 9.21
C ALA A 74 18.06 -19.39 9.23
N ALA A 75 17.71 -18.73 10.33
CA ALA A 75 16.46 -17.99 10.48
C ALA A 75 16.36 -16.77 9.54
N ALA A 76 17.45 -16.03 9.35
CA ALA A 76 17.50 -14.87 8.46
C ALA A 76 17.37 -15.23 6.97
N TYR A 77 17.79 -16.44 6.59
CA TYR A 77 17.78 -16.92 5.21
C TYR A 77 16.57 -17.82 4.90
N GLY A 78 15.76 -18.19 5.89
CA GLY A 78 14.56 -18.99 5.66
C GLY A 78 14.81 -20.49 5.54
N GLU A 79 15.95 -20.97 6.04
CA GLU A 79 16.37 -22.37 5.94
C GLU A 79 15.63 -23.22 7.01
N ILE A 80 14.40 -23.61 6.71
CA ILE A 80 13.46 -24.30 7.63
C ILE A 80 14.09 -25.57 8.22
N GLU A 81 14.62 -26.46 7.38
CA GLU A 81 15.19 -27.74 7.80
C GLU A 81 16.45 -27.55 8.63
N MET A 82 17.24 -26.51 8.33
CA MET A 82 18.43 -26.17 9.13
C MET A 82 18.05 -25.61 10.49
N VAL A 83 17.05 -24.72 10.57
CA VAL A 83 16.53 -24.21 11.85
C VAL A 83 16.03 -25.37 12.71
N GLN A 84 15.22 -26.26 12.15
CA GLN A 84 14.73 -27.44 12.86
C GLN A 84 15.90 -28.28 13.38
N PHE A 85 16.87 -28.60 12.51
CA PHE A 85 18.05 -29.37 12.88
C PHE A 85 18.86 -28.73 14.03
N LEU A 86 19.10 -27.42 13.97
CA LEU A 86 19.86 -26.69 14.99
C LEU A 86 19.12 -26.66 16.34
N LEU A 87 17.80 -26.43 16.33
CA LEU A 87 16.97 -26.46 17.54
C LEU A 87 16.93 -27.87 18.16
N GLU A 88 16.80 -28.93 17.35
CA GLU A 88 16.87 -30.32 17.82
C GLU A 88 18.23 -30.67 18.42
N LYS A 89 19.31 -30.00 17.99
CA LYS A 89 20.65 -30.13 18.57
C LYS A 89 20.85 -29.31 19.83
N GLY A 90 19.89 -28.49 20.23
CA GLY A 90 19.96 -27.66 21.43
C GLY A 90 20.62 -26.30 21.20
N ALA A 91 20.58 -25.76 19.98
CA ALA A 91 20.93 -24.35 19.76
C ALA A 91 20.04 -23.46 20.62
N ASP A 92 20.60 -22.42 21.23
CA ASP A 92 19.88 -21.51 22.12
C ASP A 92 19.19 -20.39 21.32
N PRO A 93 17.85 -20.40 21.19
CA PRO A 93 17.13 -19.37 20.45
C PRO A 93 17.01 -18.05 21.22
N LYS A 94 17.43 -18.00 22.50
CA LYS A 94 17.36 -16.81 23.36
C LYS A 94 18.59 -15.91 23.24
N MET A 95 19.61 -16.34 22.50
CA MET A 95 20.79 -15.53 22.23
C MET A 95 20.45 -14.32 21.37
N PHE A 96 21.26 -13.27 21.51
CA PHE A 96 21.18 -12.04 20.74
C PHE A 96 22.50 -11.74 20.04
N ALA A 97 22.42 -11.19 18.83
CA ALA A 97 23.55 -10.56 18.17
C ALA A 97 23.89 -9.20 18.82
N TRP A 98 24.94 -8.54 18.35
CA TRP A 98 25.44 -7.33 19.01
C TRP A 98 24.47 -6.16 19.03
N GLU A 99 23.61 -5.99 18.00
CA GLU A 99 22.57 -4.95 18.01
C GLU A 99 21.26 -5.44 18.64
N ARG A 100 21.31 -6.55 19.40
CA ARG A 100 20.18 -7.24 20.00
C ARG A 100 19.22 -7.90 19.02
N GLU A 101 19.64 -8.21 17.79
CA GLU A 101 18.84 -9.02 16.89
C GLU A 101 18.71 -10.46 17.41
N SER A 102 17.51 -11.03 17.32
CA SER A 102 17.23 -12.42 17.69
C SER A 102 16.90 -13.24 16.45
N ALA A 103 17.02 -14.57 16.54
CA ALA A 103 16.56 -15.45 15.47
C ALA A 103 15.07 -15.21 15.14
N LEU A 104 14.26 -14.87 16.15
CA LEU A 104 12.85 -14.54 16.00
C LEU A 104 12.62 -13.24 15.22
N SER A 105 13.36 -12.17 15.51
CA SER A 105 13.21 -10.88 14.80
C SER A 105 13.68 -10.98 13.35
N LEU A 106 14.75 -11.74 13.08
CA LEU A 106 15.27 -12.01 11.74
C LEU A 106 14.28 -12.81 10.89
N ALA A 107 13.73 -13.90 11.43
CA ALA A 107 12.71 -14.70 10.74
C ALA A 107 11.45 -13.88 10.46
N SER A 108 11.07 -13.01 11.40
CA SER A 108 9.90 -12.12 11.26
C SER A 108 10.12 -11.06 10.19
N ALA A 109 11.32 -10.49 10.08
CA ALA A 109 11.70 -9.55 9.01
C ALA A 109 11.73 -10.23 7.63
N GLY A 110 12.20 -11.48 7.57
CA GLY A 110 12.22 -12.31 6.35
C GLY A 110 10.86 -12.83 5.90
N GLY A 111 9.87 -12.91 6.81
CA GLY A 111 8.53 -13.39 6.51
C GLY A 111 8.36 -14.91 6.62
N TYR A 112 9.27 -15.59 7.33
CA TYR A 112 9.30 -17.04 7.44
C TYR A 112 8.45 -17.55 8.61
N ALA A 113 7.14 -17.60 8.42
CA ALA A 113 6.18 -17.91 9.48
C ALA A 113 6.39 -19.29 10.14
N ASP A 114 6.82 -20.30 9.37
CA ASP A 114 7.08 -21.64 9.91
C ASP A 114 8.27 -21.62 10.87
N ILE A 115 9.30 -20.83 10.57
CA ILE A 115 10.46 -20.60 11.44
C ILE A 115 10.06 -19.82 12.70
N VAL A 116 9.20 -18.81 12.55
CA VAL A 116 8.63 -18.07 13.69
C VAL A 116 7.89 -19.01 14.65
N ASP A 117 6.97 -19.84 14.13
CA ASP A 117 6.25 -20.84 14.94
C ASP A 117 7.20 -21.88 15.57
N MET A 118 8.28 -22.28 14.88
CA MET A 118 9.29 -23.17 15.46
C MET A 118 10.02 -22.53 16.63
N ILE A 119 10.54 -21.32 16.47
CA ILE A 119 11.32 -20.62 17.50
C ILE A 119 10.47 -20.34 18.74
N LEU A 120 9.20 -19.93 18.57
CA LEU A 120 8.30 -19.58 19.67
C LEU A 120 7.89 -20.77 20.55
N LYS A 121 8.17 -22.01 20.14
CA LYS A 121 7.98 -23.20 20.98
C LYS A 121 9.06 -23.39 22.05
N HIS A 122 10.11 -22.56 22.04
CA HIS A 122 11.27 -22.69 22.93
C HIS A 122 11.35 -21.58 24.01
N ASP A 123 10.21 -21.09 24.50
CA ASP A 123 10.09 -20.08 25.57
C ASP A 123 10.93 -18.81 25.32
N VAL A 124 10.96 -18.35 24.07
CA VAL A 124 11.59 -17.09 23.67
C VAL A 124 10.64 -15.94 23.99
N ASP A 125 11.20 -14.82 24.44
CA ASP A 125 10.45 -13.56 24.60
C ASP A 125 9.95 -13.06 23.24
N VAL A 126 8.64 -13.17 23.03
CA VAL A 126 7.94 -12.80 21.79
C VAL A 126 8.06 -11.31 21.48
N ASP A 127 8.20 -10.47 22.51
CA ASP A 127 8.31 -9.02 22.40
C ASP A 127 9.76 -8.52 22.58
N SER A 128 10.74 -9.43 22.48
CA SER A 128 12.15 -9.05 22.42
C SER A 128 12.39 -8.00 21.33
N TYR A 129 13.31 -7.07 21.58
CA TYR A 129 13.56 -5.96 20.66
C TYR A 129 15.04 -5.63 20.55
N ASP A 130 15.43 -5.18 19.35
CA ASP A 130 16.78 -4.74 19.05
C ASP A 130 17.05 -3.29 19.52
N TRP A 131 18.29 -2.80 19.37
CA TRP A 131 18.65 -1.42 19.72
C TRP A 131 17.97 -0.34 18.87
N ASN A 132 17.41 -0.70 17.73
CA ASN A 132 16.59 0.20 16.94
C ASN A 132 15.13 0.22 17.42
N GLY A 133 14.81 -0.49 18.50
CA GLY A 133 13.45 -0.64 19.03
C GLY A 133 12.55 -1.49 18.12
N GLY A 134 13.13 -2.40 17.34
CA GLY A 134 12.41 -3.31 16.46
C GLY A 134 12.00 -4.59 17.17
N THR A 135 10.70 -4.80 17.41
CA THR A 135 10.15 -6.11 17.83
C THR A 135 9.93 -7.03 16.61
N PRO A 136 9.89 -8.36 16.80
CA PRO A 136 9.45 -9.32 15.77
C PRO A 136 8.12 -8.91 15.11
N LEU A 137 7.14 -8.48 15.90
CA LEU A 137 5.84 -8.06 15.38
C LEU A 137 5.95 -6.78 14.54
N LEU A 138 6.76 -5.81 14.97
CA LEU A 138 7.00 -4.58 14.21
C LEU A 138 7.65 -4.88 12.84
N TYR A 139 8.62 -5.80 12.79
CA TYR A 139 9.25 -6.23 11.54
C TYR A 139 8.29 -6.98 10.62
N ALA A 140 7.47 -7.88 11.16
CA ALA A 140 6.44 -8.58 10.40
C ALA A 140 5.40 -7.61 9.79
N VAL A 141 4.98 -6.61 10.57
CA VAL A 141 4.07 -5.54 10.10
C VAL A 141 4.72 -4.68 9.01
N ARG A 142 5.98 -4.26 9.21
CA ARG A 142 6.74 -3.46 8.23
C ARG A 142 6.94 -4.20 6.92
N GLY A 143 7.20 -5.50 6.98
CA GLY A 143 7.35 -6.40 5.83
C GLY A 143 6.03 -6.83 5.18
N ASN A 144 4.88 -6.54 5.80
CA ASN A 144 3.56 -7.02 5.39
C ASN A 144 3.45 -8.56 5.37
N HIS A 145 4.11 -9.22 6.32
CA HIS A 145 4.19 -10.67 6.46
C HIS A 145 3.04 -11.20 7.31
N ILE A 146 1.84 -11.25 6.73
CA ILE A 146 0.58 -11.54 7.45
C ILE A 146 0.64 -12.87 8.24
N LYS A 147 1.28 -13.91 7.69
CA LYS A 147 1.41 -15.19 8.38
C LYS A 147 2.29 -15.08 9.63
N CYS A 148 3.39 -14.31 9.58
CA CYS A 148 4.22 -14.04 10.76
C CYS A 148 3.47 -13.22 11.80
N VAL A 149 2.69 -12.21 11.37
CA VAL A 149 1.82 -11.44 12.27
C VAL A 149 0.84 -12.37 12.99
N GLN A 150 0.17 -13.26 12.27
CA GLN A 150 -0.74 -14.24 12.88
C GLN A 150 -0.02 -15.19 13.85
N ALA A 151 1.16 -15.69 13.50
CA ALA A 151 1.98 -16.53 14.37
C ALA A 151 2.34 -15.82 15.68
N LEU A 152 2.92 -14.62 15.59
CA LEU A 152 3.33 -13.82 16.75
C LEU A 152 2.14 -13.48 17.66
N LEU A 153 0.99 -13.09 17.09
CA LEU A 153 -0.22 -12.81 17.87
C LEU A 153 -0.78 -14.05 18.57
N ARG A 154 -0.74 -15.23 17.94
CA ARG A 154 -1.14 -16.49 18.59
C ARG A 154 -0.26 -16.80 19.79
N HIS A 155 1.02 -16.40 19.74
CA HIS A 155 1.98 -16.56 20.83
C HIS A 155 2.02 -15.35 21.80
N GLY A 156 1.06 -14.43 21.70
CA GLY A 156 0.85 -13.39 22.71
C GLY A 156 1.63 -12.10 22.52
N ALA A 157 2.17 -11.83 21.33
CA ALA A 157 2.88 -10.57 21.04
C ALA A 157 2.02 -9.33 21.37
N ASP A 158 2.60 -8.37 22.10
CA ASP A 158 1.93 -7.12 22.44
C ASP A 158 1.90 -6.15 21.25
N ILE A 159 0.69 -5.92 20.76
CA ILE A 159 0.42 -5.06 19.62
C ILE A 159 0.67 -3.56 19.93
N THR A 160 0.72 -3.21 21.21
CA THR A 160 0.89 -1.84 21.72
C THR A 160 2.31 -1.56 22.20
N PHE A 161 3.20 -2.57 22.21
CA PHE A 161 4.55 -2.40 22.71
C PHE A 161 5.30 -1.32 21.93
N GLU A 162 5.71 -0.27 22.64
CA GLU A 162 6.52 0.83 22.13
C GLU A 162 7.93 0.68 22.69
N ALA A 163 8.84 0.15 21.88
CA ALA A 163 10.26 0.24 22.16
C ALA A 163 10.79 1.66 21.86
N ASP A 164 12.10 1.86 21.96
CA ASP A 164 12.76 3.15 21.72
C ASP A 164 12.63 3.71 20.28
N SER A 165 12.03 2.95 19.35
CA SER A 165 11.76 3.34 17.96
C SER A 165 10.64 4.37 17.81
N GLY A 166 9.82 4.55 18.85
CA GLY A 166 8.67 5.46 18.86
C GLY A 166 7.46 5.00 18.05
N TYR A 167 7.42 3.75 17.59
CA TYR A 167 6.26 3.18 16.89
C TYR A 167 5.85 1.83 17.48
N SER A 168 4.60 1.74 17.96
CA SER A 168 3.97 0.43 18.22
C SER A 168 3.63 -0.29 16.91
N PRO A 169 3.55 -1.63 16.91
CA PRO A 169 3.09 -2.40 15.76
C PRO A 169 1.72 -1.92 15.22
N VAL A 170 0.79 -1.55 16.11
CA VAL A 170 -0.51 -0.97 15.70
C VAL A 170 -0.35 0.40 15.06
N ALA A 171 0.44 1.31 15.63
CA ALA A 171 0.69 2.62 15.03
C ALA A 171 1.31 2.50 13.64
N LEU A 172 2.25 1.58 13.46
CA LEU A 172 2.86 1.32 12.15
C LEU A 172 1.88 0.65 11.18
N ALA A 173 1.10 -0.33 11.62
CA ALA A 173 0.08 -0.98 10.79
C ALA A 173 -0.98 0.04 10.31
N ILE A 174 -1.38 0.96 11.17
CA ILE A 174 -2.26 2.08 10.83
C ILE A 174 -1.57 3.00 9.81
N ALA A 175 -0.33 3.44 10.06
CA ALA A 175 0.40 4.32 9.13
C ALA A 175 0.68 3.69 7.76
N LEU A 176 1.03 2.39 7.71
CA LEU A 176 1.23 1.63 6.48
C LEU A 176 -0.11 1.34 5.78
N GLY A 177 -1.16 1.08 6.55
CA GLY A 177 -2.55 1.03 6.09
C GLY A 177 -2.93 2.34 5.39
N TYR A 178 -2.78 3.49 6.05
CA TYR A 178 -3.04 4.79 5.44
C TYR A 178 -2.25 5.04 4.14
N LYS A 179 -1.03 4.48 4.01
CA LYS A 179 -0.21 4.61 2.79
C LYS A 179 -0.61 3.66 1.64
N LYS A 180 -1.15 2.46 1.91
CA LYS A 180 -1.58 1.47 0.89
C LYS A 180 -3.08 1.45 0.60
N ARG A 181 -3.93 1.92 1.51
CA ARG A 181 -5.30 1.42 1.68
C ARG A 181 -6.43 2.37 1.26
N LYS A 182 -6.16 3.56 0.73
CA LYS A 182 -7.23 4.44 0.20
C LYS A 182 -8.06 3.76 -0.91
N GLY A 183 -7.44 2.93 -1.75
CA GLY A 183 -8.14 2.20 -2.81
C GLY A 183 -8.99 1.03 -2.30
N ARG A 184 -8.46 0.22 -1.37
CA ARG A 184 -9.18 -0.92 -0.79
C ARG A 184 -10.33 -0.48 0.11
N GLU A 185 -10.14 0.54 0.95
CA GLU A 185 -11.23 1.07 1.78
C GLU A 185 -12.40 1.59 0.94
N LEU A 186 -12.09 2.24 -0.19
CA LEU A 186 -13.08 2.69 -1.15
C LEU A 186 -13.83 1.50 -1.78
N ALA A 187 -13.10 0.47 -2.23
CA ALA A 187 -13.69 -0.73 -2.80
C ALA A 187 -14.57 -1.48 -1.79
N ASP A 188 -14.08 -1.70 -0.56
CA ASP A 188 -14.86 -2.34 0.51
C ASP A 188 -16.11 -1.51 0.86
N MET A 189 -16.03 -0.18 0.82
CA MET A 189 -17.18 0.69 1.03
C MET A 189 -18.20 0.58 -0.10
N MET A 190 -17.74 0.57 -1.36
CA MET A 190 -18.60 0.41 -2.53
C MET A 190 -19.32 -0.95 -2.48
N GLU A 191 -18.61 -2.03 -2.16
CA GLU A 191 -19.20 -3.36 -2.02
C GLU A 191 -20.23 -3.42 -0.88
N ARG A 192 -19.88 -2.97 0.34
CA ARG A 192 -20.81 -2.94 1.49
C ARG A 192 -22.07 -2.12 1.21
N ARG A 193 -21.96 -1.05 0.43
CA ARG A 193 -23.07 -0.14 0.11
C ARG A 193 -23.76 -0.47 -1.22
N LYS A 194 -23.31 -1.51 -1.93
CA LYS A 194 -23.82 -1.89 -3.26
C LYS A 194 -23.77 -0.71 -4.25
N VAL A 195 -22.62 -0.03 -4.30
CA VAL A 195 -22.36 1.08 -5.21
C VAL A 195 -21.52 0.56 -6.37
N ASP A 196 -22.09 0.53 -7.57
CA ASP A 196 -21.41 0.00 -8.75
C ASP A 196 -20.61 1.07 -9.51
N ILE A 197 -20.99 2.34 -9.38
CA ILE A 197 -20.34 3.51 -9.99
C ILE A 197 -20.19 4.60 -8.94
N LEU A 198 -18.98 5.13 -8.79
CA LEU A 198 -18.67 6.20 -7.84
C LEU A 198 -17.82 7.29 -8.48
N CYS A 199 -18.27 8.54 -8.35
CA CYS A 199 -17.46 9.71 -8.64
C CYS A 199 -16.58 10.02 -7.44
N VAL A 200 -15.30 10.28 -7.67
CA VAL A 200 -14.34 10.58 -6.62
C VAL A 200 -13.58 11.86 -6.94
N GLN A 201 -13.49 12.71 -5.92
CA GLN A 201 -12.71 13.93 -5.91
C GLN A 201 -11.64 13.83 -4.81
N GLU A 202 -10.62 14.69 -4.84
CA GLU A 202 -9.62 14.84 -3.76
C GLU A 202 -8.48 13.80 -3.70
N THR A 203 -7.84 13.54 -4.84
CA THR A 203 -6.56 12.83 -4.82
C THR A 203 -5.54 13.54 -5.69
N ARG A 204 -4.31 13.65 -5.17
CA ARG A 204 -3.13 14.22 -5.85
C ARG A 204 -2.65 13.29 -6.94
N TRP A 205 -3.42 13.21 -8.03
CA TRP A 205 -3.17 12.35 -9.17
C TRP A 205 -2.39 13.06 -10.25
N LYS A 206 -1.37 12.39 -10.80
CA LYS A 206 -0.64 12.83 -11.98
C LYS A 206 -0.95 11.96 -13.20
N GLY A 207 -1.35 12.62 -14.27
CA GLY A 207 -1.59 12.05 -15.59
C GLY A 207 -3.02 11.57 -15.82
N SER A 208 -3.20 11.01 -17.01
CA SER A 208 -4.44 10.41 -17.51
C SER A 208 -4.26 8.89 -17.51
N LYS A 209 -4.85 8.17 -16.54
CA LYS A 209 -4.70 6.71 -16.46
C LYS A 209 -6.01 6.01 -16.11
N ALA A 210 -6.00 4.71 -16.30
CA ALA A 210 -6.94 3.78 -15.68
C ALA A 210 -6.13 2.75 -14.90
N ARG A 211 -6.57 2.37 -13.70
CA ARG A 211 -5.95 1.32 -12.89
C ARG A 211 -7.01 0.44 -12.26
N SER A 212 -6.78 -0.87 -12.24
CA SER A 212 -7.60 -1.76 -11.44
C SER A 212 -7.33 -1.47 -9.96
N ILE A 213 -8.42 -1.44 -9.20
CA ILE A 213 -8.46 -1.44 -7.75
C ILE A 213 -8.82 -2.87 -7.34
N GLU A 214 -8.29 -3.32 -6.21
CA GLU A 214 -8.66 -4.62 -5.66
C GLU A 214 -10.18 -4.75 -5.42
N ALA A 215 -10.67 -5.98 -5.21
CA ALA A 215 -12.09 -6.31 -5.07
C ALA A 215 -12.97 -6.01 -6.29
N GLY A 216 -12.39 -6.06 -7.50
CA GLY A 216 -13.15 -6.04 -8.76
C GLY A 216 -13.68 -4.65 -9.12
N PHE A 217 -12.88 -3.61 -8.91
CA PHE A 217 -13.20 -2.24 -9.32
C PHE A 217 -12.08 -1.66 -10.20
N LYS A 218 -12.40 -0.65 -10.99
CA LYS A 218 -11.45 0.05 -11.85
C LYS A 218 -11.63 1.55 -11.72
N LEU A 219 -10.54 2.24 -11.43
CA LEU A 219 -10.50 3.70 -11.38
C LEU A 219 -10.00 4.26 -12.71
N PHE A 220 -10.78 5.15 -13.29
CA PHE A 220 -10.39 6.07 -14.34
C PHE A 220 -10.14 7.42 -13.67
N TYR A 221 -9.00 8.05 -13.93
CA TYR A 221 -8.71 9.36 -13.33
C TYR A 221 -7.96 10.28 -14.28
N TYR A 222 -8.03 11.56 -13.96
CA TYR A 222 -7.21 12.61 -14.54
C TYR A 222 -6.77 13.59 -13.45
N GLY A 223 -5.50 14.00 -13.52
CA GLY A 223 -4.98 15.09 -12.73
C GLY A 223 -3.68 15.64 -13.31
N VAL A 224 -3.42 16.92 -13.08
CA VAL A 224 -2.27 17.61 -13.69
C VAL A 224 -0.97 17.24 -12.98
N ASP A 225 -0.98 17.25 -11.65
CA ASP A 225 0.22 17.06 -10.83
C ASP A 225 -0.11 16.48 -9.43
N ASN A 226 0.94 16.23 -8.64
CA ASN A 226 0.81 15.67 -7.29
C ASN A 226 0.51 16.73 -6.21
N LYS A 227 0.18 17.97 -6.58
CA LYS A 227 -0.13 19.07 -5.65
C LYS A 227 -1.61 19.42 -5.70
N ARG A 228 -2.24 19.33 -6.88
CA ARG A 228 -3.67 19.59 -7.09
C ARG A 228 -4.52 18.32 -6.99
N ASN A 229 -5.78 18.51 -6.62
CA ASN A 229 -6.77 17.44 -6.65
C ASN A 229 -7.17 17.17 -8.11
N GLY A 230 -7.38 15.91 -8.44
CA GLY A 230 -7.97 15.48 -9.71
C GLY A 230 -9.38 14.92 -9.56
N VAL A 231 -9.96 14.56 -10.69
CA VAL A 231 -11.26 13.87 -10.80
C VAL A 231 -11.09 12.42 -11.22
N GLY A 232 -12.01 11.58 -10.75
CA GLY A 232 -12.00 10.16 -11.05
C GLY A 232 -13.38 9.51 -11.00
N LEU A 233 -13.48 8.39 -11.70
CA LEU A 233 -14.63 7.51 -11.75
C LEU A 233 -14.19 6.10 -11.41
N VAL A 234 -14.79 5.52 -10.37
CA VAL A 234 -14.60 4.11 -10.01
C VAL A 234 -15.80 3.32 -10.50
N LEU A 235 -15.55 2.29 -11.29
CA LEU A 235 -16.56 1.39 -11.82
C LEU A 235 -16.28 -0.03 -11.34
N LYS A 236 -17.31 -0.78 -11.01
CA LYS A 236 -17.19 -2.24 -10.84
C LYS A 236 -16.77 -2.89 -12.14
N GLU A 237 -15.89 -3.87 -12.06
CA GLU A 237 -15.13 -4.40 -13.20
C GLU A 237 -16.04 -5.04 -14.26
N GLU A 238 -17.21 -5.54 -13.86
CA GLU A 238 -18.23 -6.07 -14.78
C GLU A 238 -18.81 -5.02 -15.75
N PHE A 239 -18.79 -3.74 -15.37
CA PHE A 239 -19.21 -2.62 -16.22
C PHE A 239 -18.06 -2.05 -17.05
N VAL A 240 -16.81 -2.40 -16.76
CA VAL A 240 -15.63 -1.89 -17.51
C VAL A 240 -15.69 -2.29 -18.98
N ARG A 241 -16.19 -3.49 -19.29
CA ARG A 241 -16.36 -3.96 -20.68
C ARG A 241 -17.41 -3.18 -21.46
N ASN A 242 -18.30 -2.49 -20.76
CA ASN A 242 -19.39 -1.70 -21.34
C ASN A 242 -19.00 -0.23 -21.54
N VAL A 243 -17.79 0.17 -21.16
CA VAL A 243 -17.30 1.54 -21.33
C VAL A 243 -17.01 1.79 -22.81
N LEU A 244 -17.77 2.71 -23.40
CA LEU A 244 -17.64 3.12 -24.80
C LEU A 244 -16.66 4.28 -24.98
N GLU A 245 -16.62 5.19 -24.01
CA GLU A 245 -15.78 6.40 -24.12
C GLU A 245 -15.34 6.91 -22.74
N VAL A 246 -14.11 7.44 -22.65
CA VAL A 246 -13.62 8.16 -21.47
C VAL A 246 -13.04 9.51 -21.90
N LYS A 247 -13.79 10.59 -21.68
CA LYS A 247 -13.41 11.96 -21.99
C LYS A 247 -12.88 12.64 -20.72
N ARG A 248 -11.61 13.06 -20.73
CA ARG A 248 -10.97 13.77 -19.62
C ARG A 248 -10.70 15.20 -20.07
N VAL A 249 -11.46 16.15 -19.55
CA VAL A 249 -11.42 17.55 -20.01
C VAL A 249 -10.36 18.32 -19.25
N SER A 250 -10.41 18.25 -17.92
CA SER A 250 -9.46 18.89 -17.01
C SER A 250 -9.30 18.08 -15.72
N ASP A 251 -8.46 18.54 -14.80
CA ASP A 251 -8.36 18.01 -13.43
C ASP A 251 -9.63 18.21 -12.60
N ARG A 252 -10.63 18.88 -13.18
CA ARG A 252 -11.91 19.21 -12.55
C ARG A 252 -13.12 18.58 -13.24
N VAL A 253 -13.02 18.15 -14.50
CA VAL A 253 -14.15 17.58 -15.25
C VAL A 253 -13.72 16.37 -16.07
N MET A 254 -14.44 15.26 -15.90
CA MET A 254 -14.33 14.10 -16.80
C MET A 254 -15.69 13.41 -16.99
N ARG A 255 -15.85 12.73 -18.12
CA ARG A 255 -17.02 11.94 -18.47
C ARG A 255 -16.61 10.51 -18.84
N LEU A 256 -17.42 9.56 -18.42
CA LEU A 256 -17.40 8.19 -18.91
C LEU A 256 -18.75 7.84 -19.54
N LYS A 257 -18.73 7.33 -20.76
CA LYS A 257 -19.91 6.81 -21.46
C LYS A 257 -19.90 5.30 -21.42
N LEU A 258 -21.01 4.70 -21.04
CA LEU A 258 -21.19 3.25 -20.99
C LEU A 258 -22.58 2.83 -21.47
N GLU A 259 -22.68 1.61 -21.99
CA GLU A 259 -23.95 1.00 -22.36
C GLU A 259 -24.36 -0.06 -21.33
N ILE A 260 -25.53 0.09 -20.73
CA ILE A 260 -26.08 -0.90 -19.80
C ILE A 260 -27.43 -1.34 -20.33
N GLU A 261 -27.53 -2.61 -20.76
CA GLU A 261 -28.79 -3.23 -21.21
C GLU A 261 -29.53 -2.39 -22.29
N GLY A 262 -28.78 -1.83 -23.24
CA GLY A 262 -29.33 -0.99 -24.32
C GLY A 262 -29.59 0.47 -23.93
N VAL A 263 -29.27 0.86 -22.69
CA VAL A 263 -29.33 2.26 -22.23
C VAL A 263 -27.94 2.89 -22.28
N MET A 264 -27.80 3.98 -23.02
CA MET A 264 -26.59 4.81 -23.05
C MET A 264 -26.57 5.72 -21.82
N LEU A 265 -25.59 5.51 -20.94
CA LEU A 265 -25.38 6.28 -19.72
C LEU A 265 -24.08 7.08 -19.80
N ASN A 266 -24.16 8.36 -19.48
CA ASN A 266 -23.03 9.27 -19.36
C ASN A 266 -22.86 9.64 -17.88
N VAL A 267 -21.73 9.24 -17.29
CA VAL A 267 -21.39 9.59 -15.91
C VAL A 267 -20.35 10.69 -15.94
N VAL A 268 -20.69 11.86 -15.42
CA VAL A 268 -19.81 13.02 -15.35
C VAL A 268 -19.33 13.19 -13.91
N SER A 269 -18.02 13.23 -13.71
CA SER A 269 -17.41 13.57 -12.44
C SER A 269 -16.89 15.01 -12.47
N GLY A 270 -17.33 15.82 -11.52
CA GLY A 270 -16.93 17.23 -11.38
C GLY A 270 -16.26 17.54 -10.05
N TYR A 271 -15.33 18.50 -10.04
CA TYR A 271 -14.74 19.07 -8.83
C TYR A 271 -14.60 20.59 -8.97
N ALA A 272 -15.56 21.32 -8.43
CA ALA A 272 -15.61 22.78 -8.55
C ALA A 272 -14.40 23.46 -7.87
N PRO A 273 -13.92 24.60 -8.38
CA PRO A 273 -12.93 25.42 -7.68
C PRO A 273 -13.43 25.85 -6.30
N GLN A 274 -12.52 25.87 -5.32
CA GLN A 274 -12.84 26.25 -3.93
C GLN A 274 -12.84 27.77 -3.75
N VAL A 275 -13.28 28.23 -2.58
CA VAL A 275 -13.16 29.64 -2.14
C VAL A 275 -11.70 30.10 -2.23
N GLY A 276 -11.46 31.26 -2.85
CA GLY A 276 -10.13 31.84 -3.06
C GLY A 276 -9.54 31.62 -4.46
N TYR A 277 -10.21 30.87 -5.34
CA TYR A 277 -9.89 30.82 -6.77
C TYR A 277 -10.42 32.07 -7.50
N GLU A 278 -9.67 32.52 -8.51
CA GLU A 278 -10.06 33.65 -9.37
C GLU A 278 -11.37 33.35 -10.13
N LEU A 279 -12.14 34.39 -10.45
CA LEU A 279 -13.41 34.26 -11.15
C LEU A 279 -13.27 33.53 -12.50
N GLU A 280 -12.18 33.80 -13.23
CA GLU A 280 -11.87 33.17 -14.51
C GLU A 280 -11.76 31.63 -14.38
N GLU A 281 -11.18 31.13 -13.28
CA GLU A 281 -11.06 29.68 -13.07
C GLU A 281 -12.41 29.04 -12.73
N LYS A 282 -13.29 29.77 -12.05
CA LYS A 282 -14.66 29.35 -11.79
C LYS A 282 -15.48 29.31 -13.08
N GLU A 283 -15.41 30.36 -13.89
CA GLU A 283 -16.10 30.43 -15.19
C GLU A 283 -15.61 29.34 -16.15
N ARG A 284 -14.29 29.10 -16.20
CA ARG A 284 -13.70 28.01 -17.00
C ARG A 284 -14.28 26.64 -16.61
N PHE A 285 -14.41 26.35 -15.31
CA PHE A 285 -15.01 25.09 -14.85
C PHE A 285 -16.45 24.92 -15.35
N TRP A 286 -17.28 25.96 -15.29
CA TRP A 286 -18.66 25.91 -15.77
C TRP A 286 -18.73 25.77 -17.28
N SER A 287 -17.88 26.47 -18.03
CA SER A 287 -17.76 26.31 -19.49
C SER A 287 -17.36 24.88 -19.88
N GLU A 288 -16.36 24.31 -19.22
CA GLU A 288 -15.93 22.93 -19.46
C GLU A 288 -17.04 21.91 -19.17
N LEU A 289 -17.83 22.15 -18.12
CA LEU A 289 -18.96 21.30 -17.78
C LEU A 289 -20.09 21.41 -18.82
N ASP A 290 -20.43 22.63 -19.24
CA ASP A 290 -21.42 22.89 -20.28
C ASP A 290 -21.02 22.21 -21.60
N GLU A 291 -19.77 22.33 -22.05
CA GLU A 291 -19.26 21.64 -23.24
C GLU A 291 -19.38 20.10 -23.15
N VAL A 292 -19.15 19.52 -21.96
CA VAL A 292 -19.36 18.09 -21.74
C VAL A 292 -20.82 17.73 -21.89
N MET A 293 -21.72 18.52 -21.31
CA MET A 293 -23.16 18.26 -21.35
C MET A 293 -23.74 18.43 -22.76
N GLU A 294 -23.38 19.49 -23.47
CA GLU A 294 -23.79 19.74 -24.85
C GLU A 294 -23.29 18.66 -25.82
N SER A 295 -22.16 18.02 -25.49
CA SER A 295 -21.65 16.90 -26.30
C SER A 295 -22.43 15.58 -26.12
N ILE A 296 -23.40 15.52 -25.20
CA ILE A 296 -24.20 14.31 -24.95
C ILE A 296 -25.44 14.31 -25.88
N PRO A 297 -25.62 13.27 -26.72
CA PRO A 297 -26.77 13.19 -27.61
C PRO A 297 -28.12 13.18 -26.86
N THR A 298 -29.11 13.83 -27.48
CA THR A 298 -30.49 13.80 -26.99
C THR A 298 -31.02 12.37 -26.92
N GLY A 299 -31.51 11.96 -25.74
CA GLY A 299 -32.03 10.61 -25.48
C GLY A 299 -31.09 9.72 -24.67
N GLU A 300 -29.82 10.09 -24.52
CA GLU A 300 -28.92 9.41 -23.58
C GLU A 300 -29.16 9.87 -22.14
N ARG A 301 -28.91 8.98 -21.17
CA ARG A 301 -29.02 9.29 -19.75
C ARG A 301 -27.75 9.95 -19.26
N VAL A 302 -27.89 10.89 -18.33
CA VAL A 302 -26.76 11.58 -17.69
C VAL A 302 -26.88 11.48 -16.18
N VAL A 303 -25.76 11.16 -15.53
CA VAL A 303 -25.60 11.22 -14.08
C VAL A 303 -24.37 12.07 -13.81
N ILE A 304 -24.51 13.08 -12.94
CA ILE A 304 -23.39 13.92 -12.52
C ILE A 304 -23.15 13.68 -11.03
N GLY A 305 -21.94 13.24 -10.70
CA GLY A 305 -21.44 13.21 -9.32
C GLY A 305 -20.34 14.24 -9.17
N ALA A 306 -20.62 15.34 -8.50
CA ALA A 306 -19.66 16.42 -8.36
C ALA A 306 -19.66 17.00 -6.95
N ASP A 307 -18.47 17.40 -6.50
CA ASP A 307 -18.36 18.26 -5.33
C ASP A 307 -18.46 19.72 -5.76
N PHE A 308 -19.66 20.26 -5.62
CA PHE A 308 -19.95 21.67 -5.83
C PHE A 308 -19.83 22.49 -4.52
N ASN A 309 -19.37 21.91 -3.40
CA ASN A 309 -19.32 22.63 -2.12
C ASN A 309 -18.26 23.74 -2.10
N GLY A 310 -17.33 23.77 -3.06
CA GLY A 310 -16.40 24.90 -3.27
C GLY A 310 -17.08 26.25 -3.54
N HIS A 311 -18.40 26.24 -3.70
CA HIS A 311 -19.25 27.34 -4.12
C HIS A 311 -20.20 27.89 -3.06
N VAL A 312 -20.19 27.43 -1.81
CA VAL A 312 -21.29 27.79 -0.88
C VAL A 312 -20.89 28.57 0.37
N GLY A 313 -19.88 29.45 0.30
CA GLY A 313 -19.59 30.39 1.40
C GLY A 313 -18.57 31.49 1.08
N GLU A 314 -18.49 32.51 1.94
CA GLU A 314 -17.47 33.58 1.87
C GLU A 314 -16.13 33.19 2.54
N GLY A 315 -16.08 32.05 3.23
CA GLY A 315 -14.91 31.61 4.01
C GLY A 315 -14.67 30.11 3.95
N ASN A 316 -13.68 29.65 4.74
CA ASN A 316 -13.32 28.22 4.91
C ASN A 316 -13.61 27.71 6.33
N ARG A 317 -14.41 28.44 7.12
CA ARG A 317 -14.65 28.19 8.55
C ARG A 317 -16.09 27.74 8.81
N GLY A 318 -16.28 26.45 9.09
CA GLY A 318 -17.51 25.92 9.69
C GLY A 318 -18.71 25.77 8.74
N ASP A 319 -19.54 24.76 9.03
CA ASP A 319 -20.74 24.42 8.25
C ASP A 319 -21.77 25.57 8.16
N GLU A 320 -21.67 26.60 9.01
CA GLU A 320 -22.62 27.72 9.03
C GLU A 320 -22.29 28.83 8.01
N GLU A 321 -21.02 29.01 7.65
CA GLU A 321 -20.54 30.00 6.67
C GLU A 321 -20.27 29.38 5.29
N VAL A 322 -19.92 28.08 5.25
CA VAL A 322 -19.44 27.36 4.04
C VAL A 322 -20.54 26.57 3.31
N MET A 323 -21.69 26.38 3.96
CA MET A 323 -22.82 25.64 3.39
C MET A 323 -24.06 26.53 3.40
N GLY A 324 -24.27 27.30 2.34
CA GLY A 324 -25.62 27.76 1.96
C GLY A 324 -26.53 26.55 1.78
N LYS A 325 -27.17 26.14 2.86
CA LYS A 325 -28.03 24.96 2.90
C LYS A 325 -29.14 25.09 1.86
N PHE A 326 -29.21 24.16 0.92
CA PHE A 326 -30.32 24.03 -0.02
C PHE A 326 -31.63 23.96 0.79
N GLY A 327 -32.45 25.02 0.70
CA GLY A 327 -33.74 25.10 1.38
C GLY A 327 -33.74 25.63 2.83
N VAL A 328 -32.64 26.21 3.34
CA VAL A 328 -32.60 26.72 4.74
C VAL A 328 -32.07 28.18 4.89
N LYS A 329 -31.28 28.71 3.95
CA LYS A 329 -30.81 30.13 3.93
C LYS A 329 -30.83 30.73 2.50
N GLU A 330 -30.64 32.04 2.36
CA GLU A 330 -30.40 32.70 1.06
C GLU A 330 -29.14 32.13 0.38
N ARG A 331 -29.22 31.87 -0.93
CA ARG A 331 -28.12 31.28 -1.73
C ARG A 331 -27.17 32.37 -2.19
N ASN A 332 -25.86 32.14 -2.07
CA ASN A 332 -24.85 32.98 -2.71
C ASN A 332 -24.83 32.73 -4.25
N LEU A 333 -24.14 33.59 -5.00
CA LEU A 333 -24.08 33.52 -6.48
C LEU A 333 -23.64 32.13 -6.97
N ASP A 334 -22.57 31.62 -6.38
CA ASP A 334 -21.96 30.35 -6.70
C ASP A 334 -22.93 29.15 -6.46
N GLY A 335 -23.70 29.16 -5.35
CA GLY A 335 -24.77 28.19 -5.11
C GLY A 335 -25.99 28.36 -6.02
N GLN A 336 -26.26 29.57 -6.50
CA GLN A 336 -27.30 29.84 -7.51
C GLN A 336 -26.90 29.26 -8.87
N MET A 337 -25.62 29.31 -9.26
CA MET A 337 -25.11 28.74 -10.52
C MET A 337 -25.35 27.22 -10.61
N VAL A 338 -25.18 26.48 -9.50
CA VAL A 338 -25.48 25.03 -9.44
C VAL A 338 -26.95 24.75 -9.73
N VAL A 339 -27.85 25.55 -9.16
CA VAL A 339 -29.29 25.42 -9.34
C VAL A 339 -29.71 25.80 -10.76
N ASP A 340 -29.14 26.87 -11.30
CA ASP A 340 -29.43 27.33 -12.66
C ASP A 340 -28.88 26.36 -13.70
N PHE A 341 -27.73 25.76 -13.47
CA PHE A 341 -27.22 24.65 -14.27
C PHE A 341 -28.17 23.45 -14.22
N ALA A 342 -28.56 22.99 -13.02
CA ALA A 342 -29.46 21.85 -12.89
C ALA A 342 -30.83 22.08 -13.53
N LYS A 343 -31.38 23.29 -13.41
CA LYS A 343 -32.63 23.70 -14.08
C LYS A 343 -32.49 23.73 -15.60
N ARG A 344 -31.38 24.28 -16.13
CA ARG A 344 -31.11 24.32 -17.57
C ARG A 344 -31.02 22.92 -18.18
N MET A 345 -30.52 21.96 -17.41
CA MET A 345 -30.27 20.59 -17.87
C MET A 345 -31.35 19.56 -17.45
N ASP A 346 -32.49 20.01 -16.90
CA ASP A 346 -33.57 19.15 -16.38
C ASP A 346 -33.09 18.03 -15.43
N MET A 347 -32.21 18.40 -14.49
CA MET A 347 -31.55 17.48 -13.57
C MET A 347 -32.15 17.48 -12.16
N ALA A 348 -32.21 16.31 -11.53
CA ALA A 348 -32.45 16.21 -10.08
C ALA A 348 -31.14 16.43 -9.31
N VAL A 349 -31.09 17.45 -8.45
CA VAL A 349 -29.97 17.69 -7.53
C VAL A 349 -30.15 16.82 -6.29
N VAL A 350 -29.24 15.86 -6.07
CA VAL A 350 -29.23 15.03 -4.87
C VAL A 350 -28.00 15.40 -4.04
N ASN A 351 -28.20 16.08 -2.91
CA ASN A 351 -27.11 16.42 -2.02
C ASN A 351 -26.81 15.25 -1.08
N THR A 352 -25.53 14.97 -0.83
CA THR A 352 -25.13 13.90 0.11
C THR A 352 -25.55 14.30 1.51
N TYR A 353 -26.50 13.57 2.11
CA TYR A 353 -26.93 13.79 3.49
C TYR A 353 -25.76 13.47 4.44
N ARG A 354 -24.99 14.50 4.84
CA ARG A 354 -24.03 14.40 5.94
C ARG A 354 -24.81 14.50 7.25
N ASN A 355 -24.90 13.40 7.98
CA ASN A 355 -25.29 13.44 9.38
C ASN A 355 -24.08 13.99 10.16
N THR A 356 -23.97 15.31 10.26
CA THR A 356 -22.96 15.93 11.12
C THR A 356 -23.31 15.52 12.55
N ARG A 357 -22.45 14.72 13.19
CA ARG A 357 -22.53 14.52 14.63
C ARG A 357 -22.41 15.91 15.25
N SER A 358 -23.50 16.40 15.80
CA SER A 358 -23.54 17.56 16.67
C SER A 358 -22.50 17.31 17.76
N TYR A 359 -21.36 18.01 17.69
CA TYR A 359 -20.61 18.28 18.91
C TYR A 359 -21.53 19.14 19.75
N SER A 360 -22.12 18.51 20.76
CA SER A 360 -22.79 19.23 21.84
C SER A 360 -21.80 20.25 22.37
N ALA A 361 -22.21 21.51 22.34
CA ALA A 361 -21.57 22.58 23.07
C ALA A 361 -21.52 22.21 24.55
N GLU A 362 -20.32 22.34 25.13
CA GLU A 362 -20.16 22.79 26.51
C GLU A 362 -19.45 24.13 26.48
#